data_AF-A0A6L7Z6Q3-F1
#
_entry.id   AF-A0A6L7Z6Q3-F1
#
_cell.length_a   1.000
_cell.length_b   1.000
_cell.length_c   1.000
_cell.angle_alpha   90.00
_cell.angle_beta   90.00
_cell.angle_gamma   90.00
#
_symmetry.space_group_name_H-M   'P 1'
#
loop_
_entity.id
_entity.type
_entity.pdbx_description
1 polymer ?
#
loop_
_entity_poly.entity_id
_entity_poly.type
_entity_poly.pdbx_seq_one_letter_code
_entity_poly.pdbx_strand_id
1 'polypeptide(L)'
;MTLLPLRLSPEAAGVIRDEVTRAGGREVSFLAEVTRERVIVNPRAVARGNRAAVLAVARDAPEGGVMIHNHPSGLLEPSEADLRV
;
A
#
# COMPACT_ATOMS: atom_id res chain seq x y z
N MET A 1 2.31 -24.32 -11.44
CA MET A 1 1.22 -23.33 -11.62
C MET A 1 1.81 -21.94 -11.48
N THR A 2 1.86 -21.16 -12.56
CA THR A 2 2.28 -19.76 -12.49
C THR A 2 1.18 -18.93 -11.87
N LEU A 3 1.48 -18.38 -10.71
CA LEU A 3 0.61 -17.50 -9.95
C LEU A 3 0.47 -16.16 -10.71
N LEU A 4 -0.76 -15.76 -11.05
CA LEU A 4 -1.01 -14.47 -11.69
C LEU A 4 -0.49 -13.31 -10.82
N PRO A 5 0.09 -12.24 -11.38
CA PRO A 5 0.54 -11.11 -10.57
C PRO A 5 -0.64 -10.33 -9.98
N LEU A 6 -0.42 -9.66 -8.86
CA LEU A 6 -1.42 -8.75 -8.27
C LEU A 6 -1.70 -7.56 -9.21
N ARG A 7 -2.94 -7.09 -9.21
CA ARG A 7 -3.39 -5.92 -9.99
C ARG A 7 -4.24 -5.00 -9.12
N LEU A 8 -4.04 -3.69 -9.21
CA LEU A 8 -4.98 -2.74 -8.61
C LEU A 8 -6.27 -2.70 -9.45
N SER A 9 -7.43 -2.64 -8.78
CA SER A 9 -8.66 -2.23 -9.47
C SER A 9 -8.54 -0.76 -9.93
N PRO A 10 -9.26 -0.34 -10.97
CA PRO A 10 -9.29 1.06 -11.40
C PRO A 10 -9.66 2.03 -10.27
N GLU A 11 -10.63 1.64 -9.44
CA GLU A 11 -11.11 2.41 -8.29
C GLU A 11 -10.03 2.52 -7.21
N ALA A 12 -9.39 1.40 -6.86
CA ALA A 12 -8.29 1.38 -5.90
C ALA A 12 -7.12 2.25 -6.36
N ALA A 13 -6.76 2.17 -7.64
CA ALA A 13 -5.71 3.03 -8.21
C ALA A 13 -6.10 4.51 -8.17
N GLY A 14 -7.38 4.85 -8.36
CA GLY A 14 -7.91 6.21 -8.21
C GLY A 14 -7.73 6.74 -6.80
N VAL A 15 -8.22 6.00 -5.80
CA VAL A 15 -8.10 6.37 -4.39
C VAL A 15 -6.64 6.57 -3.97
N ILE A 16 -5.75 5.66 -4.35
CA ILE A 16 -4.32 5.77 -4.03
C ILE A 16 -3.71 7.04 -4.64
N ARG A 17 -4.01 7.34 -5.92
CA ARG A 17 -3.50 8.55 -6.57
C ARG A 17 -3.98 9.82 -5.86
N ASP A 18 -5.25 9.88 -5.49
CA ASP A 18 -5.80 11.05 -4.80
C ASP A 18 -5.14 11.26 -3.44
N GLU A 19 -4.94 10.19 -2.67
CA GLU A 19 -4.28 10.24 -1.37
C GLU A 19 -2.81 10.65 -1.46
N VAL A 20 -2.06 10.09 -2.42
CA VAL A 20 -0.67 10.47 -2.70
C VAL A 20 -0.57 11.93 -3.14
N THR A 21 -1.50 12.39 -4.00
CA THR A 21 -1.55 13.79 -4.44
C THR A 21 -1.81 14.73 -3.26
N ARG A 22 -2.79 14.39 -2.41
CA ARG A 22 -3.12 15.15 -1.18
C ARG A 22 -1.96 15.17 -0.19
N ALA A 23 -1.09 14.17 -0.19
CA ALA A 23 0.06 14.10 0.70
C ALA A 23 1.22 15.01 0.29
N GLY A 24 1.19 15.60 -0.92
CA GLY A 24 2.07 16.71 -1.31
C GLY A 24 3.57 16.38 -1.22
N GLY A 25 3.98 15.20 -1.71
CA GLY A 25 5.39 14.77 -1.69
C GLY A 25 5.80 14.00 -0.42
N ARG A 26 4.85 13.62 0.43
CA ARG A 26 5.08 12.71 1.55
C ARG A 26 4.76 11.27 1.16
N GLU A 27 5.42 10.33 1.81
CA GLU A 27 5.05 8.91 1.75
C GLU A 27 3.67 8.71 2.40
N VAL A 28 2.87 7.87 1.78
CA VAL A 28 1.57 7.40 2.27
C VAL A 28 1.61 5.88 2.25
N SER A 29 1.20 5.27 3.36
CA SER A 29 1.04 3.82 3.46
C SER A 29 -0.45 3.47 3.49
N PHE A 30 -0.78 2.35 2.88
CA PHE A 30 -2.12 1.84 2.71
C PHE A 30 -2.20 0.38 3.16
N LEU A 31 -3.35 0.00 3.70
CA LEU A 31 -3.78 -1.39 3.75
C LEU A 31 -4.89 -1.59 2.72
N ALA A 32 -4.85 -2.71 2.02
CA ALA A 32 -5.83 -3.05 1.01
C ALA A 32 -6.16 -4.55 1.06
N GLU A 33 -7.33 -4.89 0.56
CA GLU A 33 -7.81 -6.28 0.46
C GLU A 33 -7.38 -6.88 -0.87
N VAL A 34 -7.22 -8.20 -0.91
CA VAL A 34 -6.92 -8.95 -2.14
C VAL A 34 -8.05 -9.93 -2.42
N THR A 35 -8.68 -9.82 -3.59
CA THR A 35 -9.71 -10.78 -4.02
C THR A 35 -9.09 -12.12 -4.44
N ARG A 36 -9.92 -13.15 -4.60
CA ARG A 36 -9.46 -14.48 -5.07
C ARG A 36 -8.84 -14.42 -6.47
N GLU A 37 -9.25 -13.46 -7.28
CA GLU A 37 -8.76 -13.19 -8.63
C GLU A 37 -7.47 -12.36 -8.64
N ARG A 38 -6.87 -12.11 -7.47
CA ARG A 38 -5.62 -11.34 -7.29
C ARG A 38 -5.75 -9.87 -7.66
N VAL A 39 -6.94 -9.31 -7.45
CA VAL A 39 -7.21 -7.88 -7.58
C VAL A 39 -7.16 -7.22 -6.21
N ILE A 40 -6.43 -6.11 -6.11
CA ILE A 40 -6.32 -5.28 -4.92
C ILE A 40 -7.46 -4.27 -4.94
N VAL A 41 -8.23 -4.24 -3.85
CA VAL A 41 -9.43 -3.40 -3.69
C VAL A 41 -9.43 -2.71 -2.32
N ASN A 42 -10.32 -1.74 -2.15
CA ASN A 42 -10.59 -1.06 -0.86
C ASN A 42 -9.33 -0.52 -0.13
N PRO A 43 -8.45 0.26 -0.79
CA PRO A 43 -7.29 0.81 -0.13
C PRO A 43 -7.69 1.84 0.93
N ARG A 44 -7.12 1.71 2.12
CA ARG A 44 -7.27 2.65 3.23
C ARG A 44 -5.91 3.22 3.59
N ALA A 45 -5.75 4.54 3.53
CA ALA A 45 -4.55 5.20 4.02
C ALA A 45 -4.43 5.04 5.54
N VAL A 46 -3.27 4.58 6.02
CA VAL A 46 -3.02 4.28 7.44
C VAL A 46 -1.89 5.11 8.04
N ALA A 47 -1.03 5.70 7.21
CA ALA A 47 0.01 6.62 7.67
C ALA A 47 0.44 7.60 6.57
N ARG A 48 0.92 8.78 6.97
CA ARG A 48 1.53 9.79 6.08
C ARG A 48 2.92 10.19 6.61
N GLY A 49 3.96 9.49 6.17
CA GLY A 49 5.37 9.75 6.54
C GLY A 49 5.79 9.21 7.91
N ASN A 50 5.11 8.19 8.46
CA ASN A 50 5.53 7.52 9.70
C ASN A 50 5.25 6.01 9.63
N ARG A 51 6.30 5.22 9.42
CA ARG A 51 6.27 3.75 9.33
C ARG A 51 5.78 3.07 10.63
N ALA A 52 6.04 3.66 11.80
CA ALA A 52 5.61 3.09 13.08
C ALA A 52 4.09 3.10 13.24
N ALA A 53 3.41 4.11 12.68
CA ALA A 53 1.95 4.15 12.63
C ALA A 53 1.37 3.00 11.78
N VAL A 54 2.12 2.51 10.79
CA VAL A 54 1.66 1.43 9.91
C VAL A 54 1.64 0.09 10.63
N LEU A 55 2.69 -0.25 11.39
CA LEU A 55 2.76 -1.50 12.15
C LEU A 55 1.64 -1.60 13.20
N ALA A 56 1.20 -0.48 13.75
CA ALA A 56 0.07 -0.44 14.67
C ALA A 56 -1.24 -0.83 13.96
N VAL A 57 -1.48 -0.32 12.75
CA VAL A 57 -2.72 -0.58 12.01
C VAL A 57 -2.71 -1.95 11.32
N ALA A 58 -1.53 -2.47 10.96
CA ALA A 58 -1.39 -3.81 10.36
C ALA A 58 -1.82 -4.94 11.31
N ARG A 59 -1.81 -4.71 12.64
CA ARG A 59 -2.31 -5.68 13.63
C ARG A 59 -3.80 -6.00 13.47
N ASP A 60 -4.56 -5.04 12.94
CA ASP A 60 -6.01 -5.17 12.74
C ASP A 60 -6.36 -5.46 11.27
N ALA A 61 -5.36 -5.70 10.41
CA ALA A 61 -5.59 -6.03 9.02
C ALA A 61 -6.13 -7.47 8.89
N PRO A 62 -7.17 -7.71 8.07
CA PRO A 62 -7.62 -9.07 7.80
C PRO A 62 -6.51 -9.89 7.14
N GLU A 63 -6.43 -11.17 7.50
CA GLU A 63 -5.48 -12.11 6.90
C GLU A 63 -5.66 -12.15 5.37
N GLY A 64 -4.54 -12.14 4.64
CA GLY A 64 -4.54 -12.08 3.17
C GLY A 64 -4.61 -10.66 2.59
N GLY A 65 -4.65 -9.62 3.42
CA GLY A 65 -4.46 -8.23 3.00
C GLY A 65 -3.03 -7.90 2.57
N VAL A 66 -2.86 -6.76 1.91
CA VAL A 66 -1.56 -6.25 1.46
C VAL A 66 -1.31 -4.84 1.97
N MET A 67 -0.05 -4.56 2.28
CA MET A 67 0.45 -3.21 2.55
C MET A 67 1.07 -2.62 1.28
N ILE A 68 0.78 -1.36 1.02
CA ILE A 68 1.26 -0.60 -0.15
C ILE A 68 1.79 0.74 0.37
N HIS A 69 2.89 1.23 -0.18
CA HIS A 69 3.33 2.62 0.05
C HIS A 69 3.87 3.23 -1.23
N ASN A 70 3.91 4.57 -1.33
CA ASN A 70 4.58 5.27 -2.42
C ASN A 70 5.96 5.77 -1.99
N HIS A 71 6.90 5.80 -2.93
CA HIS A 71 8.17 6.52 -2.76
C HIS A 71 8.04 7.90 -3.41
N PRO A 72 8.05 9.01 -2.65
CA PRO A 72 7.95 10.36 -3.22
C PRO A 72 9.12 10.71 -4.16
N SER A 73 10.27 10.04 -3.98
CA SER A 73 11.44 10.18 -4.86
C SER A 73 11.20 9.59 -6.26
N GLY A 74 10.20 8.73 -6.43
CA GLY A 74 9.99 7.97 -7.67
C GLY A 74 10.94 6.78 -7.85
N LEU A 75 11.93 6.61 -6.97
CA LEU A 75 12.80 5.44 -6.92
C LEU A 75 12.06 4.30 -6.22
N LEU A 76 11.92 3.18 -6.91
CA LEU A 76 11.17 2.01 -6.42
C LEU A 76 12.07 0.95 -5.81
N GLU A 77 13.39 1.16 -5.81
CA GLU A 77 14.30 0.35 -5.04
C GLU A 77 13.90 0.39 -3.55
N PRO A 78 13.71 -0.78 -2.90
CA PRO A 78 13.37 -0.81 -1.49
C PRO A 78 14.50 -0.17 -0.67
N SER A 79 14.13 0.69 0.27
CA SER A 79 15.08 1.25 1.21
C SER A 79 15.50 0.21 2.26
N GLU A 80 16.58 0.48 2.99
CA GLU A 80 16.97 -0.31 4.16
C GLU A 80 15.88 -0.42 5.24
N ALA A 81 14.92 0.52 5.27
CA ALA A 81 13.76 0.43 6.16
C ALA A 81 12.72 -0.56 5.62
N ASP A 82 12.62 -0.73 4.30
CA ASP A 82 11.69 -1.65 3.63
C ASP A 82 12.07 -3.12 3.79
N LEU A 83 13.36 -3.39 3.85
CA LEU A 83 13.91 -4.75 3.96
C LEU A 83 13.94 -5.27 5.40
N ARG A 84 13.83 -4.40 6.40
CA ARG A 84 13.74 -4.79 7.80
C ARG A 84 12.32 -5.23 8.13
N VAL A 85 12.13 -6.54 8.28
CA VAL A 85 10.88 -7.21 8.66
C VAL A 85 10.95 -7.64 10.12
#